data_AF-A0A8J9X007-F1
#
_entry.id   AF-A0A8J9X007-F1
#
_cell.length_a   1.000
_cell.length_b   1.000
_cell.length_c   1.000
_cell.angle_alpha   90.00
_cell.angle_beta   90.00
_cell.angle_gamma   90.00
#
_symmetry.space_group_name_H-M   'P 1'
#
loop_
_entity.id
_entity.type
_entity.pdbx_description
1 polymer ?
#
loop_
_entity_poly.entity_id
_entity_poly.type
_entity_poly.pdbx_seq_one_letter_code
_entity_poly.pdbx_strand_id
1 'polypeptide(L)'
;MESVDDKNLSYTSEEDELNGSVDSVAIPNALGAPAPNDLSRYVCSPDPMDVICGRGKSGPHPGNQRFRKFVSDKKAAYQAAKRREDKTRITLLIVEELRRGLPPS
;
A
#
# COMPACT_ATOMS: atom_id res chain seq x y z
N MET A 1 0.02 47.61 10.54
CA MET A 1 0.88 46.65 9.85
C MET A 1 -0.06 45.66 9.20
N GLU A 2 -0.59 46.07 8.06
CA GLU A 2 -1.44 45.23 7.20
C GLU A 2 -0.53 44.30 6.41
N SER A 3 -0.94 43.04 6.28
CA SER A 3 -0.77 42.19 5.09
C SER A 3 -0.91 40.74 5.52
N VAL A 4 -1.94 40.07 5.02
CA VAL A 4 -1.77 38.81 4.29
C VAL A 4 -3.00 38.66 3.39
N ASP A 5 -2.75 38.76 2.10
CA ASP A 5 -3.72 38.71 1.01
C ASP A 5 -4.46 37.37 0.95
N ASP A 6 -5.80 37.44 0.99
CA ASP A 6 -6.70 36.38 0.55
C ASP A 6 -6.55 36.19 -0.96
N LYS A 7 -5.66 35.26 -1.37
CA LYS A 7 -5.67 34.74 -2.74
C LYS A 7 -6.50 33.45 -2.81
N ASN A 8 -7.76 33.68 -3.12
CA ASN A 8 -8.66 32.78 -3.80
C ASN A 8 -7.93 32.03 -4.94
N LEU A 9 -7.59 30.75 -4.72
CA LEU A 9 -7.15 29.86 -5.79
C LEU A 9 -8.28 28.88 -6.09
N SER A 10 -9.25 29.36 -6.88
CA SER A 10 -10.22 28.51 -7.56
C SER A 10 -9.47 27.61 -8.54
N TYR A 11 -9.44 26.31 -8.28
CA TYR A 11 -8.91 25.31 -9.21
C TYR A 11 -9.99 25.03 -10.27
N THR A 12 -9.75 25.50 -11.49
CA THR A 12 -10.59 25.20 -12.65
C THR A 12 -10.44 23.72 -13.00
N SER A 13 -11.58 23.01 -13.02
CA SER A 13 -11.68 21.64 -13.52
C SER A 13 -11.65 21.68 -15.05
N GLU A 14 -10.46 21.52 -15.63
CA GLU A 14 -10.31 21.23 -17.05
C GLU A 14 -10.29 19.71 -17.19
N GLU A 15 -11.39 19.17 -17.72
CA GLU A 15 -11.56 17.75 -18.01
C GLU A 15 -10.81 17.42 -19.30
N ASP A 16 -9.53 17.07 -19.19
CA ASP A 16 -8.80 16.52 -20.33
C ASP A 16 -9.19 15.05 -20.53
N GLU A 17 -10.17 14.84 -21.42
CA GLU A 17 -10.47 13.55 -22.04
C GLU A 17 -9.27 13.07 -22.88
N LEU A 18 -8.37 12.29 -22.30
CA LEU A 18 -7.39 11.51 -23.06
C LEU A 18 -7.99 10.14 -23.44
N ASN A 19 -8.80 10.16 -24.50
CA ASN A 19 -9.14 8.97 -25.28
C ASN A 19 -7.91 8.57 -26.15
N GLY A 20 -6.97 7.86 -25.53
CA GLY A 20 -5.82 7.27 -26.22
C GLY A 20 -6.08 5.81 -26.56
N SER A 21 -6.40 5.52 -27.82
CA SER A 21 -6.35 4.17 -28.40
C SER A 21 -4.95 3.58 -28.17
N VAL A 22 -4.83 2.58 -27.30
CA VAL A 22 -3.56 1.88 -27.09
C VAL A 22 -3.35 0.89 -28.23
N ASP A 23 -2.70 1.36 -29.29
CA ASP A 23 -2.15 0.46 -30.30
C ASP A 23 -1.19 -0.53 -29.62
N SER A 24 -1.44 -1.80 -29.87
CA SER A 24 -0.80 -2.94 -29.21
C SER A 24 0.69 -2.98 -29.55
N VAL A 25 1.54 -2.43 -28.68
CA VAL A 25 2.99 -2.57 -28.80
C VAL A 25 3.37 -3.99 -28.39
N ALA A 26 3.72 -4.81 -29.38
CA ALA A 26 4.28 -6.14 -29.17
C ALA A 26 5.65 -6.03 -28.47
N ILE A 27 5.71 -6.37 -27.19
CA ILE A 27 6.97 -6.51 -26.46
C ILE A 27 7.58 -7.88 -26.81
N PRO A 28 8.78 -7.94 -27.43
CA PRO A 28 9.40 -9.21 -27.77
C PRO A 28 9.80 -9.98 -26.51
N ASN A 29 9.45 -11.26 -26.55
CA ASN A 29 9.41 -12.23 -25.46
C ASN A 29 10.80 -12.53 -24.90
N ALA A 30 11.13 -12.01 -23.71
CA ALA A 30 12.32 -12.41 -22.97
C ALA A 30 12.02 -13.67 -22.14
N LEU A 31 12.50 -14.82 -22.63
CA LEU A 31 12.79 -16.05 -21.90
C LEU A 31 11.78 -16.47 -20.80
N GLY A 32 10.76 -17.25 -21.19
CA GLY A 32 9.99 -18.08 -20.25
C GLY A 32 8.70 -17.47 -19.70
N ALA A 33 8.12 -16.48 -20.36
CA ALA A 33 6.79 -15.97 -19.98
C ALA A 33 5.73 -17.09 -20.11
N PRO A 34 4.85 -17.28 -19.10
CA PRO A 34 3.71 -18.18 -19.23
C PRO A 34 2.85 -17.76 -20.42
N ALA A 35 2.08 -18.70 -20.97
CA ALA A 35 1.19 -18.44 -22.08
C ALA A 35 0.38 -17.14 -21.82
N PRO A 36 0.24 -16.25 -22.82
CA PRO A 36 -0.28 -14.89 -22.63
C PRO A 36 -1.72 -14.82 -22.06
N ASN A 37 -2.39 -15.95 -21.88
CA ASN A 37 -3.78 -16.05 -21.42
C ASN A 37 -3.94 -16.71 -20.04
N ASP A 38 -2.86 -16.99 -19.30
CA ASP A 38 -2.97 -17.53 -17.94
C ASP A 38 -3.27 -16.42 -16.91
N LEU A 39 -4.54 -15.97 -16.91
CA LEU A 39 -5.04 -14.98 -15.97
C LEU A 39 -5.08 -15.48 -14.52
N SER A 40 -4.89 -16.80 -14.28
CA SER A 40 -4.94 -17.38 -12.93
C SER A 40 -3.86 -16.86 -11.98
N ARG A 41 -2.78 -16.28 -12.54
CA ARG A 41 -1.67 -15.71 -11.77
C ARG A 41 -1.88 -14.25 -11.37
N TYR A 42 -2.91 -13.60 -11.91
CA TYR A 42 -3.18 -12.21 -11.62
C TYR A 42 -4.09 -12.09 -10.38
N VAL A 43 -3.62 -11.32 -9.40
CA VAL A 43 -4.43 -10.95 -8.24
C VAL A 43 -5.30 -9.76 -8.64
N CYS A 44 -6.59 -10.01 -8.86
CA CYS A 44 -7.55 -8.96 -9.24
C CYS A 44 -8.01 -8.09 -8.06
N SER A 45 -7.91 -8.60 -6.82
CA SER A 45 -8.23 -7.84 -5.61
C SER A 45 -7.37 -8.34 -4.44
N PRO A 46 -6.91 -7.44 -3.55
CA PRO A 46 -6.19 -7.83 -2.34
C PRO A 46 -7.07 -8.67 -1.42
N ASP A 47 -6.48 -9.65 -0.75
CA ASP A 47 -7.14 -10.44 0.30
C ASP A 47 -7.39 -9.57 1.54
N PRO A 48 -8.44 -9.79 2.35
CA PRO A 48 -8.66 -9.04 3.59
C PRO A 48 -7.47 -9.00 4.55
N MET A 49 -6.56 -9.98 4.52
CA MET A 49 -5.34 -10.01 5.34
C MET A 49 -4.18 -9.21 4.74
N ASP A 50 -4.26 -8.79 3.49
CA ASP A 50 -3.21 -8.03 2.81
C ASP A 50 -3.09 -6.61 3.37
N VAL A 51 -1.84 -6.17 3.50
CA VAL A 51 -1.50 -4.79 3.85
C VAL A 51 -1.19 -4.03 2.58
N ILE A 52 -2.06 -3.08 2.25
CA ILE A 52 -1.95 -2.27 1.03
C ILE A 52 -1.09 -1.05 1.34
N CYS A 53 0.07 -0.96 0.68
CA CYS A 53 0.96 0.19 0.73
C CYS A 53 0.70 1.15 -0.44
N GLY A 54 0.85 2.46 -0.21
CA GLY A 54 0.67 3.49 -1.25
C GLY A 54 0.01 4.77 -0.75
N ARG A 55 -0.10 5.78 -1.62
CA ARG A 55 -0.83 7.03 -1.37
C ARG A 55 -2.28 6.87 -1.83
N GLY A 56 -3.25 7.34 -1.04
CA GLY A 56 -4.67 7.39 -1.43
C GLY A 56 -5.64 6.69 -0.48
N LYS A 57 -6.81 6.30 -1.02
CA LYS A 57 -7.98 5.78 -0.28
C LYS A 57 -7.83 4.34 0.26
N SER A 58 -6.64 3.76 0.26
CA SER A 58 -6.37 2.40 0.82
C SER A 58 -6.44 2.35 2.37
N GLY A 59 -6.73 3.49 3.01
CA GLY A 59 -6.82 3.64 4.46
C GLY A 59 -7.79 2.71 5.20
N PRO A 60 -8.98 2.33 4.67
CA PRO A 60 -9.96 1.52 5.38
C PRO A 60 -9.83 0.01 5.09
N HIS A 61 -8.81 -0.46 4.37
CA HIS A 61 -8.65 -1.89 4.10
C HIS A 61 -8.55 -2.72 5.40
N PRO A 62 -9.23 -3.87 5.55
CA PRO A 62 -9.22 -4.66 6.79
C PRO A 62 -7.80 -5.02 7.26
N GLY A 63 -6.91 -5.42 6.36
CA GLY A 63 -5.51 -5.71 6.70
C GLY A 63 -4.74 -4.49 7.19
N ASN A 64 -5.04 -3.29 6.67
CA ASN A 64 -4.45 -2.04 7.15
C ASN A 64 -4.97 -1.66 8.55
N GLN A 65 -6.24 -1.93 8.85
CA GLN A 65 -6.81 -1.73 10.19
C GLN A 65 -6.17 -2.67 11.21
N ARG A 66 -6.03 -3.96 10.86
CA ARG A 66 -5.36 -4.96 11.70
C ARG A 66 -3.90 -4.60 11.95
N PHE A 67 -3.17 -4.22 10.91
CA PHE A 67 -1.79 -3.74 11.02
C PHE A 67 -1.68 -2.52 11.96
N ARG A 68 -2.56 -1.52 11.80
CA ARG A 68 -2.60 -0.34 12.67
C ARG A 68 -2.86 -0.69 14.13
N LYS A 69 -3.74 -1.65 14.40
CA LYS A 69 -3.99 -2.16 15.75
C LYS A 69 -2.72 -2.73 16.38
N PHE A 70 -2.00 -3.61 15.69
CA PHE A 70 -0.76 -4.19 16.23
C PHE A 70 0.34 -3.16 16.48
N VAL A 71 0.49 -2.20 15.57
CA VAL A 71 1.42 -1.09 15.77
C VAL A 71 1.03 -0.28 17.00
N SER A 72 -0.26 0.04 17.17
CA SER A 72 -0.77 0.75 18.35
C SER A 72 -0.48 -0.01 19.64
N ASP A 73 -0.79 -1.30 19.68
CA ASP A 73 -0.63 -2.16 20.86
C ASP A 73 0.85 -2.30 21.28
N LYS A 74 1.79 -2.24 20.32
CA LYS A 74 3.24 -2.37 20.57
C LYS A 74 3.98 -1.03 20.65
N LYS A 75 3.32 0.09 20.35
CA LYS A 75 3.93 1.43 20.28
C LYS A 75 4.61 1.84 21.57
N ALA A 76 3.94 1.65 22.71
CA ALA A 76 4.48 2.03 24.02
C ALA A 76 5.77 1.26 24.35
N ALA A 77 5.77 -0.07 24.12
CA ALA A 77 6.95 -0.90 24.33
C ALA A 77 8.11 -0.49 23.40
N TYR A 78 7.82 -0.18 22.13
CA TYR A 78 8.83 0.25 21.16
C TYR A 78 9.46 1.60 21.55
N GLN A 79 8.65 2.53 22.09
CA GLN A 79 9.12 3.83 22.56
C GLN A 79 9.95 3.74 23.84
N ALA A 80 9.58 2.83 24.75
CA ALA A 80 10.32 2.59 26.00
C ALA A 80 11.66 1.84 25.77
N ALA A 81 11.79 1.12 24.66
CA ALA A 81 12.99 0.36 24.33
C ALA A 81 14.22 1.26 24.12
N LYS A 82 15.27 1.02 24.90
CA LYS A 82 16.54 1.77 24.84
C LYS A 82 17.48 1.24 23.77
N ARG A 83 17.55 -0.08 23.60
CA ARG A 83 18.45 -0.72 22.64
C ARG A 83 17.78 -0.89 21.29
N ARG A 84 18.59 -0.82 20.24
CA ARG A 84 18.14 -1.09 18.87
C ARG A 84 17.63 -2.53 18.69
N GLU A 85 18.27 -3.49 19.35
CA GLU A 85 17.88 -4.90 19.32
C GLU A 85 16.45 -5.12 19.83
N ASP A 86 16.07 -4.45 20.91
CA ASP A 86 14.73 -4.52 21.49
C ASP A 86 13.67 -3.97 20.53
N LYS A 87 13.99 -2.85 19.87
CA LYS A 87 13.14 -2.26 18.82
C LYS A 87 12.92 -3.24 17.67
N THR A 88 13.99 -3.87 17.20
CA THR A 88 13.92 -4.92 16.16
C THR A 88 13.10 -6.11 16.62
N ARG A 89 13.26 -6.57 17.86
CA ARG A 89 12.46 -7.68 18.40
C ARG A 89 10.97 -7.33 18.39
N ILE A 90 10.61 -6.12 18.80
CA ILE A 90 9.22 -5.66 18.81
C ILE A 90 8.65 -5.58 17.40
N THR A 91 9.40 -5.09 16.41
CA THR A 91 8.92 -5.04 15.02
C THR A 91 8.76 -6.44 14.42
N LEU A 92 9.66 -7.37 14.73
CA LEU A 92 9.54 -8.77 14.29
C LEU A 92 8.28 -9.44 14.86
N LEU A 93 7.93 -9.17 16.12
CA LEU A 93 6.68 -9.68 16.71
C LEU A 93 5.44 -9.18 15.97
N ILE A 94 5.44 -7.91 15.52
CA ILE A 94 4.33 -7.38 14.70
C ILE A 94 4.21 -8.15 13.38
N VAL A 95 5.34 -8.44 12.72
CA VAL A 95 5.37 -9.18 11.46
C VAL A 95 4.92 -10.63 11.64
N GLU A 96 5.35 -11.28 12.72
CA GLU A 96 4.92 -12.64 13.06
C GLU A 96 3.40 -12.71 13.24
N GLU A 97 2.83 -11.81 14.04
CA GLU A 97 1.39 -11.72 14.25
C GLU A 97 0.62 -11.40 12.97
N LEU A 98 1.19 -10.56 12.10
CA LEU A 98 0.59 -10.24 10.82
C LEU A 98 0.46 -11.51 9.95
N ARG A 99 1.52 -12.33 9.89
CA ARG A 99 1.62 -13.52 9.04
C ARG A 99 0.85 -14.73 9.55
N ARG A 100 0.60 -14.86 10.86
CA ARG A 100 -0.15 -16.00 11.45
C ARG A 100 -1.55 -16.23 10.85
N GLY A 101 -2.14 -15.24 10.20
CA GLY A 101 -3.45 -15.34 9.55
C GLY A 101 -3.42 -15.67 8.05
N LEU A 102 -2.24 -15.83 7.45
CA LEU A 102 -2.10 -16.11 6.01
C LEU A 102 -1.94 -17.61 5.76
N PRO A 103 -2.56 -18.16 4.69
CA PRO A 103 -2.29 -19.54 4.28
C PRO A 103 -0.82 -19.70 3.89
N PRO A 104 -0.20 -20.88 4.10
CA PRO A 104 1.13 -21.15 3.57
C PRO A 104 1.10 -21.08 2.04
N SER A 105 1.99 -20.25 1.47
CA SER A 105 2.23 -20.11 0.02
C SER A 105 2.95 -21.32 -0.55
#